data_AF-A0A0Q8ILA0-F1
#
_entry.id   AF-A0A0Q8ILA0-F1
#
_cell.length_a   1.000
_cell.length_b   1.000
_cell.length_c   1.000
_cell.angle_alpha   90.00
_cell.angle_beta   90.00
_cell.angle_gamma   90.00
#
_symmetry.space_group_name_H-M   'P 1'
#
loop_
_entity.id
_entity.type
_entity.pdbx_description
1 polymer ?
#
loop_
_entity_poly.entity_id
_entity_poly.type
_entity_poly.pdbx_seq_one_letter_code
_entity_poly.pdbx_strand_id
1 'polypeptide(L)'
;MNSQTQGPPGTMNLRNQVLIWIGFFVFLILALWIFRGILLPFVVGAALAYLLNPLVTQLQKWRFNRGWATAVVLLCVIAIISGIFVMIVPMVATQIVGLVQRLPGYAVDLEAMVRKWAPELNQWLGPERAAQVERTVSDMLGQVVGFAGVVTSEILASGMTLISVIGFAIFTPVVAFYLLLDWDSMVRGLHDLLPRKQRPEILGILRDIDSSMAGVIRGQGGVLVIDAVFYAGALSLVGLNYGLAVGLIAGLLSFIPYVGFGVGFALSMGIATVQFWPNWWMVALVFAIFMGWQFVEGNVLYPKLVGGSININPVWLMFALLAFGALFGFVGLLLAVPLAAIGGVLVRYGIRKYKGSSLYLGSTHGGQGGNPSA
;
A
#
# COMPACT_ATOMS: atom_id res chain seq x y z
N MET A 1 37.07 29.72 51.84
CA MET A 1 35.67 29.93 51.39
C MET A 1 35.69 30.39 49.95
N ASN A 2 35.45 29.47 49.00
CA ASN A 2 35.14 29.80 47.61
C ASN A 2 34.09 28.80 47.14
N SER A 3 32.83 29.14 47.39
CA SER A 3 31.66 28.42 46.94
C SER A 3 31.46 28.68 45.45
N GLN A 4 32.02 27.80 44.61
CA GLN A 4 31.61 27.69 43.22
C GLN A 4 30.19 27.10 43.18
N THR A 5 29.21 27.94 42.92
CA THR A 5 27.86 27.53 42.52
C THR A 5 27.95 26.82 41.18
N GLN A 6 27.95 25.49 41.21
CA GLN A 6 27.71 24.67 40.02
C GLN A 6 26.30 24.97 39.52
N GLY A 7 26.20 25.69 38.40
CA GLY A 7 24.95 25.84 37.67
C GLY A 7 24.42 24.47 37.21
N PRO A 8 23.10 24.31 37.04
CA PRO A 8 22.50 23.02 36.69
C PRO A 8 23.10 22.47 35.38
N PRO A 9 23.23 21.14 35.25
CA PRO A 9 23.91 20.51 34.12
C PRO A 9 23.35 20.99 32.78
N GLY A 10 24.28 21.39 31.90
CA GLY A 10 24.03 22.16 30.69
C GLY A 10 22.86 21.62 29.86
N THR A 11 21.76 22.36 29.85
CA THR A 11 20.70 22.19 28.86
C THR A 11 21.32 22.50 27.50
N MET A 12 21.41 21.50 26.61
CA MET A 12 21.82 21.72 25.22
C MET A 12 20.99 22.86 24.65
N ASN A 13 21.68 23.82 24.03
CA ASN A 13 21.04 24.97 23.43
C ASN A 13 20.05 24.49 22.35
N LEU A 14 18.82 25.03 22.31
CA LEU A 14 17.73 24.54 21.43
C LEU A 14 18.18 24.39 19.98
N ARG A 15 19.04 25.30 19.51
CA ARG A 15 19.68 25.26 18.19
C ARG A 15 20.47 23.97 17.95
N ASN A 16 21.27 23.52 18.91
CA ASN A 16 22.09 22.31 18.78
C ASN A 16 21.20 21.06 18.77
N GLN A 17 20.14 21.06 19.57
CA GLN A 17 19.17 19.97 19.56
C GLN A 17 18.46 19.88 18.21
N VAL A 18 18.00 21.01 17.65
CA VAL A 18 17.38 21.06 16.31
C VAL A 18 18.36 20.60 15.23
N LEU A 19 19.62 21.04 15.25
CA LEU A 19 20.65 20.62 14.29
C LEU A 19 20.93 19.11 14.34
N ILE A 20 21.01 18.54 15.54
CA ILE A 20 21.19 17.09 15.72
C ILE A 20 20.00 16.31 15.13
N TRP A 21 18.77 16.75 15.41
CA TRP A 21 17.58 16.10 14.85
C TRP A 21 17.50 16.22 13.33
N ILE A 22 17.79 17.39 12.77
CA ILE A 22 17.85 17.57 11.31
C ILE A 22 18.92 16.64 10.70
N GLY A 23 20.12 16.60 11.29
CA GLY A 23 21.19 15.71 10.83
C GLY A 23 20.80 14.23 10.87
N PHE A 24 20.15 13.79 11.96
CA PHE A 24 19.63 12.43 12.09
C PHE A 24 18.58 12.11 11.02
N PHE A 25 17.62 13.01 10.77
CA PHE A 25 16.60 12.81 9.74
C PHE A 25 17.19 12.75 8.34
N VAL A 26 18.15 13.62 8.01
CA VAL A 26 18.84 13.60 6.71
C VAL A 26 19.61 12.29 6.53
N PHE A 27 20.34 11.86 7.55
CA PHE A 27 21.05 10.58 7.53
C PHE A 27 20.08 9.40 7.32
N LEU A 28 18.96 9.38 8.03
CA LEU A 28 17.94 8.34 7.89
C LEU A 28 17.37 8.30 6.46
N ILE A 29 17.02 9.46 5.89
CA ILE A 29 16.49 9.55 4.52
C ILE A 29 17.53 9.03 3.51
N LEU A 30 18.79 9.43 3.64
CA LEU A 30 19.87 8.96 2.77
C LEU A 30 20.11 7.46 2.90
N ALA A 31 20.11 6.92 4.13
CA ALA A 31 20.24 5.49 4.36
C ALA A 31 19.08 4.72 3.71
N LEU A 32 17.83 5.16 3.92
CA LEU A 32 16.66 4.53 3.29
C LEU A 32 16.72 4.61 1.76
N TRP A 33 17.23 5.71 1.20
CA TRP A 33 17.39 5.86 -0.25
C TRP A 33 18.46 4.91 -0.81
N ILE A 34 19.62 4.79 -0.14
CA ILE A 34 20.71 3.89 -0.53
C ILE A 34 20.28 2.41 -0.42
N PHE A 35 19.59 2.03 0.66
CA PHE A 35 19.22 0.65 0.93
C PHE A 35 17.86 0.23 0.36
N ARG A 36 17.18 1.09 -0.42
CA ARG A 36 15.82 0.83 -0.92
C ARG A 36 15.65 -0.50 -1.65
N GLY A 37 16.68 -0.98 -2.35
CA GLY A 37 16.65 -2.26 -3.08
C GLY A 37 16.60 -3.50 -2.17
N ILE A 38 16.99 -3.38 -0.91
CA ILE A 38 17.04 -4.48 0.07
C ILE A 38 15.93 -4.33 1.13
N LEU A 39 15.25 -3.18 1.21
CA LEU A 39 14.21 -2.91 2.21
C LEU A 39 12.95 -3.77 2.06
N LEU A 40 12.62 -4.22 0.85
CA LEU A 40 11.36 -4.91 0.57
C LEU A 40 11.11 -6.14 1.47
N PRO A 41 12.03 -7.12 1.61
CA PRO A 41 11.84 -8.24 2.54
C PRO A 41 11.70 -7.81 4.01
N PHE A 42 12.34 -6.71 4.42
CA PHE A 42 12.21 -6.20 5.79
C PHE A 42 10.86 -5.55 6.03
N VAL A 43 10.38 -4.78 5.06
CA VAL A 43 9.07 -4.12 5.11
C VAL A 43 7.94 -5.14 5.11
N VAL A 44 7.98 -6.11 4.20
CA VAL A 44 6.99 -7.18 4.15
C VAL A 44 7.09 -8.06 5.40
N GLY A 45 8.30 -8.39 5.85
CA GLY A 45 8.54 -9.15 7.07
C GLY A 45 7.99 -8.44 8.32
N ALA A 46 8.16 -7.12 8.40
CA ALA A 46 7.59 -6.30 9.47
C ALA A 46 6.06 -6.22 9.41
N ALA A 47 5.48 -6.07 8.21
CA ALA A 47 4.03 -6.09 8.04
C ALA A 47 3.42 -7.44 8.40
N LEU A 48 4.07 -8.55 8.00
CA LEU A 48 3.69 -9.91 8.39
C LEU A 48 3.83 -10.11 9.90
N ALA A 49 4.95 -9.71 10.50
CA ALA A 49 5.14 -9.80 11.95
C ALA A 49 4.04 -9.03 12.68
N TYR A 50 3.73 -7.82 12.23
CA TYR A 50 2.65 -7.00 12.78
C TYR A 50 1.29 -7.71 12.68
N LEU A 51 0.98 -8.27 11.51
CA LEU A 51 -0.27 -8.98 11.23
C LEU A 51 -0.43 -10.28 12.04
N LEU A 52 0.67 -11.01 12.23
CA LEU A 52 0.71 -12.32 12.88
C LEU A 52 0.90 -12.24 14.40
N ASN A 53 1.39 -11.12 14.94
CA ASN A 53 1.61 -10.96 16.37
C ASN A 53 0.36 -11.25 17.23
N PRO A 54 -0.87 -10.82 16.87
CA PRO A 54 -2.08 -11.20 17.59
C PRO A 54 -2.31 -12.72 17.66
N LEU A 55 -1.97 -13.46 16.60
CA LEU A 55 -2.09 -14.93 16.57
C LEU A 55 -1.06 -15.58 17.50
N VAL A 56 0.18 -15.07 17.51
CA VAL A 56 1.23 -15.52 18.44
C VAL A 56 0.82 -15.26 19.88
N THR A 57 0.31 -14.06 20.20
CA THR A 57 -0.16 -13.72 21.55
C THR A 57 -1.35 -14.59 21.97
N GLN A 58 -2.25 -14.93 21.05
CA GLN A 58 -3.36 -15.84 21.35
C GLN A 58 -2.86 -17.25 21.67
N LEU A 59 -1.86 -17.75 20.94
CA LEU A 59 -1.26 -19.06 21.18
C LEU A 59 -0.45 -19.11 22.50
N GLN A 60 0.17 -18.00 22.90
CA GLN A 60 0.80 -17.87 24.22
C GLN A 60 -0.19 -18.04 25.38
N LYS A 61 -1.46 -17.62 25.20
CA LYS A 61 -2.49 -17.86 26.23
C LYS A 61 -2.75 -19.35 26.47
N TRP A 62 -2.39 -20.21 25.51
CA TRP A 62 -2.45 -21.67 25.64
C TRP A 62 -1.15 -22.28 26.20
N ARG A 63 -0.36 -21.49 26.94
CA ARG A 63 0.89 -21.87 27.62
C ARG A 63 2.09 -22.19 26.70
N PHE A 64 2.03 -21.84 25.42
CA PHE A 64 3.22 -21.90 24.56
C PHE A 64 4.22 -20.80 24.94
N ASN A 65 5.52 -21.13 24.97
CA ASN A 65 6.55 -20.10 25.06
C ASN A 65 6.58 -19.27 23.75
N ARG A 66 7.04 -18.02 23.80
CA ARG A 66 6.99 -17.09 22.66
C ARG A 66 7.69 -17.64 21.42
N GLY A 67 8.82 -18.33 21.59
CA GLY A 67 9.59 -18.93 20.51
C GLY A 67 8.81 -20.00 19.76
N TRP A 68 8.23 -20.97 20.47
CA TRP A 68 7.40 -22.02 19.87
C TRP A 68 6.12 -21.45 19.26
N ALA A 69 5.46 -20.50 19.93
CA ALA A 69 4.28 -19.85 19.39
C ALA A 69 4.59 -19.15 18.06
N THR A 70 5.71 -18.44 17.99
CA THR A 70 6.19 -17.77 16.77
C THR A 70 6.53 -18.77 15.68
N ALA A 71 7.29 -19.82 16.00
CA ALA A 71 7.68 -20.85 15.05
C ALA A 71 6.47 -21.57 14.44
N VAL A 72 5.50 -21.97 15.27
CA VAL A 72 4.28 -22.66 14.81
C VAL A 72 3.45 -21.75 13.90
N VAL A 73 3.16 -20.51 14.33
CA VAL A 73 2.38 -19.57 13.51
C VAL A 73 3.07 -19.30 12.17
N LEU A 74 4.38 -19.05 12.20
CA LEU A 74 5.14 -18.76 10.99
C LEU A 74 5.24 -19.98 10.07
N LEU A 75 5.46 -21.18 10.59
CA LEU A 75 5.47 -22.42 9.80
C LEU A 75 4.11 -22.69 9.17
N CYS A 76 3.00 -22.47 9.88
CA CYS A 76 1.66 -22.57 9.31
C CYS A 76 1.46 -21.58 8.16
N VAL A 77 1.88 -20.32 8.34
CA VAL A 77 1.79 -19.29 7.29
C VAL A 77 2.66 -19.63 6.09
N ILE A 78 3.91 -20.04 6.31
CA ILE A 78 4.82 -20.49 5.25
C ILE A 78 4.22 -21.69 4.51
N ALA A 79 3.64 -22.66 5.22
CA ALA A 79 3.01 -23.83 4.59
C ALA A 79 1.81 -23.44 3.74
N ILE A 80 0.93 -22.55 4.23
CA ILE A 80 -0.22 -22.03 3.47
C ILE A 80 0.25 -21.25 2.24
N ILE A 81 1.19 -20.31 2.41
CA ILE A 81 1.73 -19.51 1.30
C ILE A 81 2.44 -20.40 0.30
N SER A 82 3.26 -21.36 0.73
CA SER A 82 3.97 -22.28 -0.16
C SER A 82 3.00 -23.20 -0.90
N GLY A 83 1.94 -23.68 -0.25
CA GLY A 83 0.88 -24.47 -0.89
C GLY A 83 0.16 -23.67 -1.96
N ILE A 84 -0.23 -22.42 -1.65
CA ILE A 84 -0.79 -21.47 -2.62
C ILE A 84 0.23 -21.23 -3.74
N PHE A 85 1.51 -21.06 -3.42
CA PHE A 85 2.56 -20.77 -4.38
C PHE A 85 2.71 -21.91 -5.38
N VAL A 86 2.85 -23.15 -4.90
CA VAL A 86 3.04 -24.33 -5.76
C VAL A 86 1.81 -24.60 -6.66
N MET A 87 0.60 -24.30 -6.17
CA MET A 87 -0.63 -24.58 -6.92
C MET A 87 -1.04 -23.43 -7.84
N ILE A 88 -1.11 -22.20 -7.32
CA ILE A 88 -1.67 -21.04 -8.01
C ILE A 88 -0.64 -20.36 -8.90
N VAL A 89 0.61 -20.18 -8.42
CA VAL A 89 1.61 -19.41 -9.18
C VAL A 89 1.91 -20.00 -10.56
N PRO A 90 2.10 -21.32 -10.78
CA PRO A 90 2.34 -21.81 -12.13
C PRO A 90 1.12 -21.62 -13.05
N MET A 91 -0.09 -21.77 -12.51
CA MET A 91 -1.33 -21.51 -13.25
C MET A 91 -1.46 -20.04 -13.65
N VAL A 92 -1.15 -19.13 -12.72
CA VAL A 92 -1.21 -17.68 -12.96
C VAL A 92 -0.08 -17.25 -13.87
N ALA A 93 1.13 -17.79 -13.71
CA ALA A 93 2.28 -17.48 -14.56
C ALA A 93 2.01 -17.85 -16.02
N THR A 94 1.47 -19.03 -16.28
CA THR A 94 1.09 -19.43 -17.65
C THR A 94 0.00 -18.54 -18.23
N GLN A 95 -0.98 -18.11 -17.42
CA GLN A 95 -1.99 -17.16 -17.86
C GLN A 95 -1.46 -15.75 -18.09
N ILE A 96 -0.55 -15.25 -17.25
CA ILE A 96 0.08 -13.93 -17.42
C ILE A 96 0.94 -13.95 -18.69
N VAL A 97 1.79 -14.97 -18.87
CA VAL A 97 2.60 -15.11 -20.08
C VAL A 97 1.72 -15.20 -21.32
N GLY A 98 0.66 -16.01 -21.27
CA GLY A 98 -0.31 -16.12 -22.37
C GLY A 98 -1.05 -14.80 -22.65
N LEU A 99 -1.46 -14.08 -21.61
CA LEU A 99 -2.09 -12.76 -21.73
C LEU A 99 -1.14 -11.77 -22.39
N VAL A 100 0.10 -11.66 -21.92
CA VAL A 100 1.11 -10.74 -22.47
C VAL A 100 1.42 -11.08 -23.93
N GLN A 101 1.53 -12.36 -24.28
CA GLN A 101 1.74 -12.81 -25.66
C GLN A 101 0.53 -12.54 -26.57
N ARG A 102 -0.69 -12.66 -26.05
CA ARG A 102 -1.92 -12.44 -26.83
C ARG A 102 -2.37 -10.98 -26.86
N LEU A 103 -1.88 -10.14 -25.96
CA LEU A 103 -2.25 -8.73 -25.83
C LEU A 103 -2.11 -7.94 -27.15
N PRO A 104 -0.99 -8.05 -27.90
CA PRO A 104 -0.88 -7.37 -29.19
C PRO A 104 -1.93 -7.84 -30.20
N GLY A 105 -2.30 -9.12 -30.14
CA GLY A 105 -3.36 -9.68 -30.96
C GLY A 105 -4.74 -9.13 -30.60
N TYR A 106 -5.07 -9.03 -29.30
CA TYR A 106 -6.29 -8.36 -28.86
C TYR A 106 -6.36 -6.90 -29.32
N ALA A 107 -5.22 -6.20 -29.35
CA ALA A 107 -5.15 -4.83 -29.84
C ALA A 107 -5.48 -4.76 -31.35
N VAL A 108 -4.87 -5.63 -32.16
CA VAL A 108 -5.15 -5.71 -33.61
C VAL A 108 -6.62 -6.07 -33.87
N ASP A 109 -7.17 -7.03 -33.10
CA ASP A 109 -8.57 -7.46 -33.24
C ASP A 109 -9.54 -6.33 -32.87
N LEU A 110 -9.25 -5.55 -31.82
CA LEU A 110 -10.02 -4.35 -31.46
C LEU A 110 -9.93 -3.27 -32.55
N GLU A 111 -8.75 -3.03 -33.12
CA GLU A 111 -8.58 -2.06 -34.20
C GLU A 111 -9.41 -2.46 -35.43
N ALA A 112 -9.37 -3.74 -35.80
CA ALA A 112 -10.16 -4.28 -36.89
C ALA A 112 -11.68 -4.14 -36.63
N MET A 113 -12.12 -4.35 -35.38
CA MET A 113 -13.50 -4.07 -34.99
C MET A 113 -13.83 -2.59 -35.15
N VAL A 114 -13.02 -1.66 -34.64
CA VAL A 114 -13.30 -0.22 -34.80
C VAL A 114 -13.37 0.18 -36.27
N ARG A 115 -12.45 -0.29 -37.12
CA ARG A 115 -12.47 -0.03 -38.56
C ARG A 115 -13.72 -0.58 -39.25
N LYS A 116 -14.20 -1.75 -38.82
CA LYS A 116 -15.44 -2.34 -39.36
C LYS A 116 -16.67 -1.47 -39.05
N TRP A 117 -16.72 -0.87 -37.87
CA TRP A 117 -17.85 -0.04 -37.41
C TRP A 117 -17.66 1.45 -37.74
N ALA A 118 -16.51 1.83 -38.32
CA ALA A 118 -16.21 3.20 -38.72
C ALA A 118 -17.28 3.83 -39.63
N PRO A 119 -17.88 3.13 -40.61
CA PRO A 119 -18.95 3.70 -41.43
C PRO A 119 -20.20 4.07 -40.62
N GLU A 120 -20.58 3.24 -39.64
CA GLU A 120 -21.73 3.48 -38.77
C GLU A 120 -21.44 4.61 -37.77
N LEU A 121 -20.21 4.63 -37.23
CA LEU A 121 -19.71 5.74 -36.39
C LEU A 121 -19.69 7.06 -37.16
N ASN A 122 -19.25 7.06 -38.42
CA ASN A 122 -19.26 8.24 -39.29
C ASN A 122 -20.68 8.81 -39.47
N GLN A 123 -21.68 7.93 -39.62
CA GLN A 123 -23.08 8.34 -39.74
C GLN A 123 -23.64 8.92 -38.44
N TRP A 124 -23.23 8.39 -37.29
CA TRP A 124 -23.79 8.77 -35.99
C TRP A 124 -23.10 10.00 -35.35
N LEU A 125 -21.78 10.09 -35.48
CA LEU A 125 -20.95 11.11 -34.82
C LEU A 125 -20.44 12.20 -35.79
N GLY A 126 -20.49 11.95 -37.10
CA GLY A 126 -19.85 12.76 -38.14
C GLY A 126 -18.38 12.37 -38.39
N PRO A 127 -17.87 12.64 -39.60
CA PRO A 127 -16.57 12.13 -40.05
C PRO A 127 -15.37 12.63 -39.24
N GLU A 128 -15.40 13.87 -38.77
CA GLU A 128 -14.31 14.43 -37.95
C GLU A 128 -14.20 13.74 -36.59
N ARG A 129 -15.34 13.52 -35.90
CA ARG A 129 -15.37 12.88 -34.58
C ARG A 129 -15.06 11.40 -34.66
N ALA A 130 -15.58 10.71 -35.68
CA ALA A 130 -15.27 9.30 -35.91
C ALA A 130 -13.78 9.09 -36.22
N ALA A 131 -13.16 9.95 -37.06
CA ALA A 131 -11.73 9.93 -37.30
C ALA A 131 -10.91 10.23 -36.03
N GLN A 132 -11.38 11.14 -35.16
CA GLN A 132 -10.74 11.40 -33.87
C GLN A 132 -10.80 10.18 -32.94
N VAL A 133 -11.94 9.49 -32.89
CA VAL A 133 -12.11 8.25 -32.11
C VAL A 133 -11.19 7.16 -32.62
N GLU A 134 -11.15 6.92 -33.94
CA GLU A 134 -10.27 5.93 -34.55
C GLU A 134 -8.79 6.19 -34.21
N ARG A 135 -8.33 7.45 -34.35
CA ARG A 135 -6.96 7.84 -33.97
C ARG A 135 -6.69 7.61 -32.50
N THR A 136 -7.60 8.03 -31.61
CA THR A 136 -7.44 7.88 -30.16
C THR A 136 -7.34 6.40 -29.79
N VAL A 137 -8.21 5.55 -30.37
CA VAL A 137 -8.15 4.11 -30.14
C VAL A 137 -6.83 3.55 -30.66
N SER A 138 -6.42 3.88 -31.88
CA SER A 138 -5.16 3.39 -32.46
C SER A 138 -3.94 3.80 -31.62
N ASP A 139 -3.88 5.05 -31.15
CA ASP A 139 -2.81 5.55 -30.27
C ASP A 139 -2.77 4.79 -28.94
N MET A 140 -3.94 4.58 -28.31
CA MET A 140 -4.03 3.81 -27.06
C MET A 140 -3.60 2.36 -27.27
N LEU A 141 -4.05 1.72 -28.36
CA LEU A 141 -3.66 0.37 -28.71
C LEU A 141 -2.16 0.26 -28.98
N GLY A 142 -1.56 1.24 -29.66
CA GLY A 142 -0.11 1.34 -29.86
C GLY A 142 0.66 1.43 -28.53
N GLN A 143 0.15 2.19 -27.56
CA GLN A 143 0.73 2.24 -26.21
C GLN A 143 0.61 0.91 -25.47
N VAL A 144 -0.53 0.20 -25.58
CA VAL A 144 -0.72 -1.13 -24.99
C VAL A 144 0.27 -2.14 -25.57
N VAL A 145 0.46 -2.14 -26.89
CA VAL A 145 1.45 -3.00 -27.57
C VAL A 145 2.87 -2.67 -27.13
N GLY A 146 3.22 -1.38 -27.07
CA GLY A 146 4.52 -0.92 -26.58
C GLY A 146 4.78 -1.36 -25.14
N PHE A 147 3.79 -1.20 -24.26
CA PHE A 147 3.86 -1.64 -22.87
C PHE A 147 4.00 -3.17 -22.77
N ALA A 148 3.26 -3.95 -23.56
CA ALA A 148 3.42 -5.39 -23.62
C ALA A 148 4.84 -5.81 -24.06
N GLY A 149 5.45 -5.08 -25.00
CA GLY A 149 6.84 -5.27 -25.42
C GLY A 149 7.84 -5.04 -24.29
N VAL A 150 7.68 -3.93 -23.54
CA VAL A 150 8.49 -3.63 -22.36
C VAL A 150 8.34 -4.72 -21.30
N VAL A 151 7.10 -5.06 -20.92
CA VAL A 151 6.82 -6.10 -19.92
C VAL A 151 7.39 -7.44 -20.34
N THR A 152 7.26 -7.83 -21.62
CA THR A 152 7.85 -9.07 -22.13
C THR A 152 9.37 -9.06 -22.01
N SER A 153 10.01 -7.96 -22.42
CA SER A 153 11.46 -7.81 -22.32
C SER A 153 11.95 -7.85 -20.87
N GLU A 154 11.21 -7.22 -19.95
CA GLU A 154 11.50 -7.25 -18.52
C GLU A 154 11.29 -8.64 -17.95
N ILE A 155 10.20 -9.36 -18.28
CA ILE A 155 9.97 -10.74 -17.81
C ILE A 155 11.11 -11.66 -18.27
N LEU A 156 11.53 -11.55 -19.53
CA LEU A 156 12.65 -12.35 -20.07
C LEU A 156 13.98 -11.99 -19.41
N ALA A 157 14.22 -10.70 -19.15
CA ALA A 157 15.40 -10.24 -18.40
C ALA A 157 15.34 -10.63 -16.91
N SER A 158 14.14 -10.69 -16.33
CA SER A 158 13.86 -11.05 -14.92
C SER A 158 14.10 -12.53 -14.64
N GLY A 159 14.04 -13.38 -15.69
CA GLY A 159 14.48 -14.77 -15.64
C GLY A 159 15.91 -14.95 -15.11
N MET A 160 16.70 -13.88 -15.08
CA MET A 160 18.08 -13.88 -14.56
C MET A 160 18.26 -13.48 -13.08
N THR A 161 17.22 -13.13 -12.31
CA THR A 161 17.39 -12.87 -10.85
C THR A 161 16.60 -13.82 -9.97
N LEU A 162 16.73 -15.12 -10.23
CA LEU A 162 16.35 -16.19 -9.28
C LEU A 162 16.91 -15.90 -7.87
N ILE A 163 18.09 -15.28 -7.80
CA ILE A 163 18.75 -14.81 -6.57
C ILE A 163 17.88 -13.82 -5.79
N SER A 164 17.23 -12.85 -6.45
CA SER A 164 16.40 -11.84 -5.76
C SER A 164 15.09 -12.44 -5.26
N VAL A 165 14.50 -13.36 -6.03
CA VAL A 165 13.27 -14.07 -5.61
C VAL A 165 13.57 -15.01 -4.44
N ILE A 166 14.64 -15.81 -4.53
CA ILE A 166 15.10 -16.67 -3.44
C ILE A 166 15.46 -15.83 -2.21
N GLY A 167 16.19 -14.73 -2.42
CA GLY A 167 16.53 -13.79 -1.35
C GLY A 167 15.27 -13.27 -0.66
N PHE A 168 14.30 -12.76 -1.40
CA PHE A 168 13.03 -12.30 -0.84
C PHE A 168 12.27 -13.43 -0.11
N ALA A 169 12.18 -14.62 -0.71
CA ALA A 169 11.46 -15.77 -0.14
C ALA A 169 12.12 -16.30 1.15
N ILE A 170 13.44 -16.20 1.29
CA ILE A 170 14.18 -16.63 2.49
C ILE A 170 14.26 -15.51 3.53
N PHE A 171 14.63 -14.30 3.14
CA PHE A 171 14.83 -13.20 4.08
C PHE A 171 13.52 -12.71 4.68
N THR A 172 12.41 -12.69 3.94
CA THR A 172 11.13 -12.18 4.46
C THR A 172 10.62 -13.00 5.66
N PRO A 173 10.54 -14.34 5.60
CA PRO A 173 10.14 -15.13 6.77
C PRO A 173 11.16 -15.05 7.91
N VAL A 174 12.46 -14.99 7.61
CA VAL A 174 13.50 -14.84 8.64
C VAL A 174 13.33 -13.53 9.39
N VAL A 175 13.15 -12.41 8.67
CA VAL A 175 12.90 -11.10 9.30
C VAL A 175 11.60 -11.13 10.10
N ALA A 176 10.52 -11.70 9.54
CA ALA A 176 9.25 -11.84 10.26
C ALA A 176 9.41 -12.65 11.56
N PHE A 177 10.19 -13.74 11.53
CA PHE A 177 10.48 -14.56 12.70
C PHE A 177 11.16 -13.75 13.81
N TYR A 178 12.27 -13.07 13.49
CA TYR A 178 13.01 -12.28 14.48
C TYR A 178 12.16 -11.12 15.02
N LEU A 179 11.45 -10.40 14.16
CA LEU A 179 10.56 -9.32 14.58
C LEU A 179 9.42 -9.81 15.48
N LEU A 180 8.84 -10.98 15.20
CA LEU A 180 7.82 -11.60 16.06
C LEU A 180 8.41 -12.06 17.39
N LEU A 181 9.59 -12.71 17.36
CA LEU A 181 10.25 -13.23 18.54
C LEU A 181 10.59 -12.10 19.51
N ASP A 182 11.22 -11.04 19.00
CA ASP A 182 11.79 -9.95 19.80
C ASP A 182 10.86 -8.73 19.93
N TRP A 183 9.63 -8.79 19.40
CA TRP A 183 8.68 -7.68 19.40
C TRP A 183 8.57 -6.97 20.76
N ASP A 184 8.31 -7.73 21.84
CA ASP A 184 8.14 -7.15 23.18
C ASP A 184 9.45 -6.53 23.71
N SER A 185 10.59 -7.12 23.37
CA SER A 185 11.91 -6.61 23.77
C SER A 185 12.23 -5.31 23.04
N MET A 186 11.92 -5.23 21.75
CA MET A 186 12.07 -4.00 20.96
C MET A 186 11.19 -2.88 21.49
N VAL A 187 9.92 -3.18 21.82
CA VAL A 187 8.99 -2.20 22.41
C VAL A 187 9.47 -1.73 23.79
N ARG A 188 9.96 -2.64 24.65
CA ARG A 188 10.57 -2.27 25.94
C ARG A 188 11.79 -1.39 25.76
N GLY A 189 12.71 -1.75 24.86
CA GLY A 189 13.89 -0.95 24.56
C GLY A 189 13.53 0.46 24.09
N LEU A 190 12.50 0.59 23.23
CA LEU A 190 11.97 1.89 22.84
C LEU A 190 11.45 2.68 24.04
N HIS A 191 10.72 2.03 24.95
CA HIS A 191 10.18 2.66 26.16
C HIS A 191 11.25 3.17 27.12
N ASP A 192 12.40 2.50 27.18
CA ASP A 192 13.53 2.84 28.06
C ASP A 192 14.36 4.00 27.52
N LEU A 193 14.35 4.22 26.20
CA LEU A 193 14.97 5.38 25.54
C LEU A 193 14.15 6.68 25.70
N LEU A 194 12.89 6.60 26.14
CA LEU A 194 12.02 7.78 26.23
C LEU A 194 12.40 8.70 27.41
N PRO A 195 12.52 10.03 27.17
CA PRO A 195 12.69 11.00 28.24
C PRO A 195 11.57 10.90 29.29
N ARG A 196 11.94 10.73 30.57
CA ARG A 196 10.99 10.47 31.67
C ARG A 196 9.85 11.48 31.77
N LYS A 197 10.12 12.78 31.52
CA LYS A 197 9.13 13.86 31.62
C LYS A 197 8.08 13.79 30.51
N GLN A 198 8.47 13.46 29.29
CA GLN A 198 7.60 13.42 28.11
C GLN A 198 7.05 12.03 27.82
N ARG A 199 7.47 11.00 28.57
CA ARG A 199 7.09 9.60 28.35
C ARG A 199 5.58 9.37 28.18
N PRO A 200 4.68 9.90 29.03
CA PRO A 200 3.24 9.68 28.86
C PRO A 200 2.70 10.27 27.55
N GLU A 201 3.21 11.44 27.15
CA GLU A 201 2.82 12.11 25.91
C GLU A 201 3.28 11.31 24.69
N ILE A 202 4.54 10.86 24.67
CA ILE A 202 5.09 10.06 23.56
C ILE A 202 4.39 8.71 23.45
N LEU A 203 4.11 8.03 24.56
CA LEU A 203 3.36 6.77 24.57
C LEU A 203 1.93 6.96 24.04
N GLY A 204 1.30 8.10 24.31
CA GLY A 204 0.01 8.47 23.72
C GLY A 204 0.09 8.52 22.19
N ILE A 205 1.09 9.20 21.63
CA ILE A 205 1.31 9.29 20.18
C ILE A 205 1.61 7.91 19.58
N LEU A 206 2.46 7.11 20.23
CA LEU A 206 2.79 5.76 19.76
C LEU A 206 1.56 4.85 19.72
N ARG A 207 0.65 4.98 20.69
CA ARG A 207 -0.62 4.24 20.70
C ARG A 207 -1.57 4.71 19.59
N ASP A 208 -1.62 6.01 19.31
CA ASP A 208 -2.41 6.55 18.18
C ASP A 208 -1.85 6.07 16.83
N ILE A 209 -0.51 5.98 16.70
CA ILE A 209 0.17 5.41 15.54
C ILE A 209 -0.14 3.92 15.41
N ASP A 210 0.03 3.15 16.49
CA ASP A 210 -0.21 1.71 16.50
C ASP A 210 -1.65 1.39 16.09
N SER A 211 -2.64 2.06 16.68
CA SER A 211 -4.05 1.87 16.32
C SER A 211 -4.35 2.20 14.85
N SER A 212 -3.75 3.27 14.32
CA SER A 212 -3.89 3.63 12.91
C SER A 212 -3.25 2.59 11.99
N MET A 213 -1.99 2.21 12.25
CA MET A 213 -1.26 1.19 11.49
C MET A 213 -1.98 -0.17 11.52
N ALA A 214 -2.46 -0.57 12.70
CA ALA A 214 -3.16 -1.83 12.87
C ALA A 214 -4.41 -1.92 12.01
N GLY A 215 -5.14 -0.80 11.93
CA GLY A 215 -6.33 -0.69 11.11
C GLY A 215 -6.02 -0.68 9.62
N VAL A 216 -4.95 0.02 9.19
CA VAL A 216 -4.52 0.03 7.78
C VAL A 216 -4.05 -1.34 7.32
N ILE A 217 -3.12 -1.98 8.04
CA ILE A 217 -2.51 -3.25 7.60
C ILE A 217 -3.57 -4.36 7.54
N ARG A 218 -4.40 -4.49 8.58
CA ARG A 218 -5.46 -5.51 8.62
C ARG A 218 -6.58 -5.22 7.62
N GLY A 219 -7.00 -3.96 7.55
CA GLY A 219 -8.06 -3.53 6.65
C GLY A 219 -7.67 -3.72 5.19
N GLN A 220 -6.54 -3.15 4.78
CA GLN A 220 -6.05 -3.21 3.41
C GLN A 220 -5.68 -4.63 2.98
N GLY A 221 -5.08 -5.42 3.88
CA GLY A 221 -4.82 -6.84 3.63
C GLY A 221 -6.12 -7.62 3.38
N GLY A 222 -7.17 -7.33 4.14
CA GLY A 222 -8.51 -7.91 3.91
C GLY A 222 -9.12 -7.51 2.57
N VAL A 223 -9.09 -6.22 2.23
CA VAL A 223 -9.57 -5.72 0.92
C VAL A 223 -8.84 -6.42 -0.22
N LEU A 224 -7.52 -6.48 -0.18
CA LEU A 224 -6.69 -7.15 -1.19
C LEU A 224 -7.09 -8.60 -1.44
N VAL A 225 -7.23 -9.38 -0.37
CA VAL A 225 -7.59 -10.81 -0.48
C VAL A 225 -9.00 -10.97 -1.04
N ILE A 226 -9.95 -10.15 -0.58
CA ILE A 226 -11.34 -10.23 -1.01
C ILE A 226 -11.45 -9.82 -2.49
N ASP A 227 -10.82 -8.72 -2.91
CA ASP A 227 -10.82 -8.28 -4.31
C ASP A 227 -10.15 -9.30 -5.22
N ALA A 228 -8.99 -9.84 -4.82
CA ALA A 228 -8.28 -10.85 -5.60
C ALA A 228 -9.11 -12.11 -5.80
N VAL A 229 -9.77 -12.61 -4.74
CA VAL A 229 -10.65 -13.79 -4.82
C VAL A 229 -11.91 -13.47 -5.63
N PHE A 230 -12.53 -12.32 -5.40
CA PHE A 230 -13.75 -11.92 -6.10
C PHE A 230 -13.51 -11.76 -7.60
N TYR A 231 -12.57 -10.92 -8.00
CA TYR A 231 -12.31 -10.67 -9.42
C TYR A 231 -11.79 -11.92 -10.13
N ALA A 232 -10.86 -12.67 -9.52
CA ALA A 232 -10.38 -13.92 -10.09
C ALA A 232 -11.52 -14.94 -10.27
N GLY A 233 -12.37 -15.10 -9.26
CA GLY A 233 -13.50 -16.01 -9.29
C GLY A 233 -14.54 -15.57 -10.32
N ALA A 234 -15.02 -14.32 -10.24
CA ALA A 234 -16.07 -13.79 -11.09
C ALA A 234 -15.67 -13.82 -12.58
N LEU A 235 -14.47 -13.36 -12.94
CA LEU A 235 -14.02 -13.35 -14.32
C LEU A 235 -13.76 -14.76 -14.87
N SER A 236 -13.23 -15.66 -14.04
CA SER A 236 -13.05 -17.07 -14.43
C SER A 236 -14.39 -17.78 -14.63
N LEU A 237 -15.38 -17.51 -13.78
CA LEU A 237 -16.73 -18.09 -13.88
C LEU A 237 -17.49 -17.58 -15.11
N VAL A 238 -17.29 -16.32 -15.50
CA VAL A 238 -17.81 -15.76 -16.77
C VAL A 238 -17.16 -16.43 -18.00
N GLY A 239 -16.01 -17.08 -17.81
CA GLY A 239 -15.24 -17.69 -18.90
C GLY A 239 -14.39 -16.69 -19.65
N LEU A 240 -14.03 -15.55 -19.04
CA LEU A 240 -13.13 -14.58 -19.66
C LEU A 240 -11.74 -15.21 -19.84
N ASN A 241 -11.15 -15.05 -21.03
CA ASN A 241 -9.80 -15.51 -21.31
C ASN A 241 -8.82 -14.86 -20.33
N TYR A 242 -8.01 -15.68 -19.67
CA TYR A 242 -7.07 -15.24 -18.62
C TYR A 242 -7.76 -14.57 -17.42
N GLY A 243 -9.05 -14.87 -17.16
CA GLY A 243 -9.85 -14.25 -16.10
C GLY A 243 -9.25 -14.37 -14.70
N LEU A 244 -8.61 -15.50 -14.38
CA LEU A 244 -7.89 -15.68 -13.11
C LEU A 244 -6.70 -14.72 -13.02
N ALA A 245 -5.85 -14.64 -14.05
CA ALA A 245 -4.72 -13.71 -14.06
C ALA A 245 -5.17 -12.25 -14.00
N VAL A 246 -6.12 -11.84 -14.85
CA VAL A 246 -6.63 -10.46 -14.87
C VAL A 246 -7.28 -10.11 -13.53
N GLY A 247 -8.06 -11.01 -12.94
CA GLY A 247 -8.69 -10.78 -11.65
C GLY A 247 -7.72 -10.70 -10.49
N LEU A 248 -6.67 -11.53 -10.48
CA LEU A 248 -5.60 -11.43 -9.48
C LEU A 248 -4.78 -10.16 -9.66
N ILE A 249 -4.46 -9.74 -10.89
CA ILE A 249 -3.79 -8.47 -11.17
C ILE A 249 -4.66 -7.31 -10.63
N ALA A 250 -5.95 -7.30 -10.97
CA ALA A 250 -6.89 -6.28 -10.49
C ALA A 250 -6.91 -6.22 -8.96
N GLY A 251 -7.13 -7.35 -8.29
CA GLY A 251 -7.20 -7.41 -6.83
C GLY A 251 -5.89 -7.09 -6.12
N LEU A 252 -4.73 -7.54 -6.63
CA LEU A 252 -3.43 -7.21 -6.04
C LEU A 252 -3.08 -5.72 -6.21
N LEU A 253 -3.43 -5.13 -7.35
CA LEU A 253 -3.24 -3.71 -7.62
C LEU A 253 -4.22 -2.82 -6.84
N SER A 254 -5.31 -3.36 -6.27
CA SER A 254 -6.21 -2.64 -5.36
C SER A 254 -5.52 -2.18 -4.06
N PHE A 255 -4.26 -2.59 -3.82
CA PHE A 255 -3.43 -1.97 -2.78
C PHE A 255 -3.31 -0.45 -3.01
N ILE A 256 -3.23 -0.04 -4.28
CA ILE A 256 -3.22 1.35 -4.67
C ILE A 256 -4.66 1.74 -5.02
N PRO A 257 -5.25 2.74 -4.34
CA PRO A 257 -6.62 3.18 -4.59
C PRO A 257 -6.90 3.40 -6.08
N TYR A 258 -8.00 2.83 -6.57
CA TYR A 258 -8.49 2.91 -7.96
C TYR A 258 -7.63 2.27 -9.05
N VAL A 259 -6.35 1.94 -8.79
CA VAL A 259 -5.46 1.35 -9.81
C VAL A 259 -5.89 -0.07 -10.15
N GLY A 260 -6.19 -0.89 -9.13
CA GLY A 260 -6.69 -2.26 -9.32
C GLY A 260 -7.93 -2.32 -10.19
N PHE A 261 -8.93 -1.53 -9.84
CA PHE A 261 -10.14 -1.35 -10.65
C PHE A 261 -9.82 -0.86 -12.07
N GLY A 262 -9.05 0.21 -12.22
CA GLY A 262 -8.79 0.81 -13.53
C GLY A 262 -8.08 -0.15 -14.50
N VAL A 263 -7.01 -0.80 -14.04
CA VAL A 263 -6.24 -1.76 -14.85
C VAL A 263 -7.08 -3.02 -15.12
N GLY A 264 -7.72 -3.58 -14.09
CA GLY A 264 -8.56 -4.76 -14.22
C GLY A 264 -9.73 -4.55 -15.17
N PHE A 265 -10.42 -3.42 -15.04
CA PHE A 265 -11.56 -3.05 -15.88
C PHE A 265 -11.13 -2.86 -17.33
N ALA A 266 -10.06 -2.09 -17.59
CA ALA A 266 -9.58 -1.85 -18.95
C ALA A 266 -9.19 -3.16 -19.66
N LEU A 267 -8.42 -4.02 -18.99
CA LEU A 267 -8.04 -5.33 -19.54
C LEU A 267 -9.26 -6.22 -19.77
N SER A 268 -10.14 -6.33 -18.77
CA SER A 268 -11.31 -7.22 -18.86
C SER A 268 -12.29 -6.76 -19.92
N MET A 269 -12.53 -5.45 -20.06
CA MET A 269 -13.42 -4.90 -21.08
C MET A 269 -12.83 -5.07 -22.48
N GLY A 270 -11.53 -4.83 -22.66
CA GLY A 270 -10.87 -5.06 -23.94
C GLY A 270 -10.96 -6.52 -24.38
N ILE A 271 -10.60 -7.45 -23.49
CA ILE A 271 -10.66 -8.89 -23.75
C ILE A 271 -12.11 -9.33 -23.99
N ALA A 272 -13.05 -8.93 -23.14
CA ALA A 272 -14.46 -9.31 -23.26
C ALA A 272 -15.07 -8.83 -24.58
N THR A 273 -14.71 -7.62 -25.01
CA THR A 273 -15.19 -7.06 -26.28
C THR A 273 -14.71 -7.91 -27.46
N VAL A 274 -13.43 -8.28 -27.52
CA VAL A 274 -12.94 -9.14 -28.60
C VAL A 274 -13.49 -10.56 -28.50
N GLN A 275 -13.52 -11.12 -27.30
CA GLN A 275 -13.84 -12.52 -27.06
C GLN A 275 -15.33 -12.83 -27.28
N PHE A 276 -16.23 -11.99 -26.81
CA PHE A 276 -17.66 -12.30 -26.76
C PHE A 276 -18.47 -11.63 -27.86
N TRP A 277 -17.92 -10.67 -28.62
CA TRP A 277 -18.67 -10.01 -29.69
C TRP A 277 -19.12 -11.01 -30.78
N PRO A 278 -20.37 -10.95 -31.26
CA PRO A 278 -21.40 -9.90 -31.08
C PRO A 278 -22.33 -10.06 -29.86
N ASN A 279 -22.09 -11.02 -28.96
CA ASN A 279 -22.89 -11.21 -27.75
C ASN A 279 -22.59 -10.12 -26.71
N TRP A 280 -23.19 -8.95 -26.89
CA TRP A 280 -23.00 -7.78 -26.01
C TRP A 280 -23.46 -8.02 -24.57
N TRP A 281 -24.34 -9.00 -24.32
CA TRP A 281 -24.79 -9.34 -22.96
C TRP A 281 -23.65 -9.81 -22.06
N MET A 282 -22.67 -10.54 -22.61
CA MET A 282 -21.50 -10.99 -21.85
C MET A 282 -20.54 -9.83 -21.56
N VAL A 283 -20.39 -8.89 -22.50
CA VAL A 283 -19.60 -7.66 -22.28
C VAL A 283 -20.27 -6.79 -21.21
N ALA A 284 -21.60 -6.64 -21.27
CA ALA A 284 -22.37 -5.94 -20.24
C ALA A 284 -22.29 -6.62 -18.88
N LEU A 285 -22.22 -7.97 -18.83
CA LEU A 285 -22.03 -8.72 -17.58
C LEU A 285 -20.67 -8.41 -16.95
N VAL A 286 -19.57 -8.41 -17.73
CA VAL A 286 -18.24 -8.04 -17.22
C VAL A 286 -18.24 -6.60 -16.70
N PHE A 287 -18.84 -5.67 -17.44
CA PHE A 287 -19.02 -4.29 -16.99
C PHE A 287 -19.78 -4.22 -15.66
N ALA A 288 -20.89 -4.95 -15.55
CA ALA A 288 -21.72 -4.98 -14.35
C ALA A 288 -20.98 -5.58 -13.14
N ILE A 289 -20.13 -6.59 -13.34
CA ILE A 289 -19.28 -7.15 -12.26
C ILE A 289 -18.36 -6.07 -11.70
N PHE A 290 -17.66 -5.32 -12.56
CA PHE A 290 -16.76 -4.27 -12.11
C PHE A 290 -17.50 -3.10 -11.45
N MET A 291 -18.57 -2.59 -12.05
CA MET A 291 -19.32 -1.47 -11.46
C MET A 291 -20.01 -1.87 -10.16
N GLY A 292 -20.62 -3.07 -10.14
CA GLY A 292 -21.28 -3.61 -8.96
C GLY A 292 -20.29 -3.84 -7.83
N TRP A 293 -19.13 -4.43 -8.13
CA TRP A 293 -18.09 -4.61 -7.13
C TRP A 293 -17.49 -3.29 -6.67
N GLN A 294 -17.17 -2.35 -7.57
CA GLN A 294 -16.64 -1.04 -7.18
C GLN A 294 -17.60 -0.29 -6.24
N PHE A 295 -18.90 -0.43 -6.46
CA PHE A 295 -19.91 0.11 -5.55
C PHE A 295 -19.87 -0.58 -4.18
N VAL A 296 -19.82 -1.92 -4.14
CA VAL A 296 -19.71 -2.70 -2.89
C VAL A 296 -18.40 -2.38 -2.16
N GLU A 297 -17.30 -2.31 -2.89
CA GLU A 297 -15.97 -2.01 -2.37
C GLU A 297 -15.97 -0.63 -1.72
N GLY A 298 -16.36 0.41 -2.46
CA GLY A 298 -16.35 1.78 -1.98
C GLY A 298 -17.34 2.09 -0.86
N ASN A 299 -18.53 1.48 -0.87
CA ASN A 299 -19.61 1.82 0.08
C ASN A 299 -19.72 0.84 1.26
N VAL A 300 -19.21 -0.39 1.14
CA VAL A 300 -19.38 -1.43 2.16
C VAL A 300 -18.03 -1.95 2.63
N LEU A 301 -17.19 -2.43 1.72
CA LEU A 301 -15.96 -3.14 2.08
C LEU A 301 -14.93 -2.20 2.69
N TYR A 302 -14.62 -1.12 1.99
CA TYR A 302 -13.60 -0.14 2.39
C TYR A 302 -13.97 0.55 3.71
N PRO A 303 -15.22 1.03 3.93
CA PRO A 303 -15.60 1.62 5.22
C PRO A 303 -15.54 0.62 6.38
N LYS A 304 -15.93 -0.65 6.16
CA LYS A 304 -15.92 -1.69 7.21
C LYS A 304 -14.52 -2.16 7.58
N LEU A 305 -13.61 -2.25 6.60
CA LEU A 305 -12.26 -2.79 6.82
C LEU A 305 -11.23 -1.70 7.11
N VAL A 306 -11.32 -0.56 6.43
CA VAL A 306 -10.28 0.50 6.44
C VAL A 306 -10.80 1.83 7.00
N GLY A 307 -12.11 2.09 6.95
CA GLY A 307 -12.71 3.41 7.19
C GLY A 307 -12.41 4.07 8.54
N GLY A 308 -12.27 3.31 9.63
CA GLY A 308 -11.91 3.87 10.94
C GLY A 308 -10.42 4.21 11.10
N SER A 309 -9.58 3.70 10.20
CA SER A 309 -8.13 3.60 10.39
C SER A 309 -7.35 4.73 9.71
N ILE A 310 -7.95 5.34 8.68
CA ILE A 310 -7.31 6.36 7.83
C ILE A 310 -8.21 7.58 7.78
N ASN A 311 -8.21 8.36 8.86
CA ASN A 311 -8.86 9.67 8.86
C ASN A 311 -7.94 10.71 8.16
N ILE A 312 -7.70 10.50 6.87
CA ILE A 312 -6.83 11.34 6.04
C ILE A 312 -7.60 11.76 4.79
N ASN A 313 -7.49 13.02 4.42
CA ASN A 313 -8.07 13.52 3.17
C ASN A 313 -7.48 12.75 1.96
N PRO A 314 -8.31 12.33 0.98
CA PRO A 314 -7.84 11.65 -0.24
C PRO A 314 -6.68 12.34 -0.96
N VAL A 315 -6.64 13.68 -0.95
CA VAL A 315 -5.55 14.45 -1.56
C VAL A 315 -4.19 14.13 -0.92
N TRP A 316 -4.14 14.01 0.41
CA TRP A 316 -2.91 13.64 1.12
C TRP A 316 -2.52 12.19 0.86
N LEU A 317 -3.50 11.29 0.66
CA LEU A 317 -3.23 9.91 0.28
C LEU A 317 -2.61 9.83 -1.12
N MET A 318 -3.18 10.55 -2.09
CA MET A 318 -2.63 10.67 -3.45
C MET A 318 -1.22 11.27 -3.42
N PHE A 319 -1.02 12.35 -2.67
CA PHE A 319 0.30 12.95 -2.50
C PHE A 319 1.30 11.95 -1.90
N ALA A 320 0.92 11.19 -0.87
CA ALA A 320 1.78 10.18 -0.27
C ALA A 320 2.16 9.08 -1.27
N LEU A 321 1.21 8.59 -2.07
CA LEU A 321 1.47 7.59 -3.11
C LEU A 321 2.47 8.08 -4.13
N LEU A 322 2.30 9.30 -4.64
CA LEU A 322 3.20 9.91 -5.61
C LEU A 322 4.59 10.20 -4.99
N ALA A 323 4.62 10.78 -3.80
CA ALA A 323 5.86 11.16 -3.12
C ALA A 323 6.69 9.95 -2.72
N PHE A 324 6.10 8.99 -2.01
CA PHE A 324 6.82 7.79 -1.59
C PHE A 324 7.14 6.87 -2.78
N GLY A 325 6.24 6.78 -3.77
CA GLY A 325 6.50 6.08 -5.02
C GLY A 325 7.70 6.64 -5.78
N ALA A 326 7.82 7.97 -5.88
CA ALA A 326 8.98 8.60 -6.52
C ALA A 326 10.29 8.38 -5.73
N LEU A 327 10.24 8.42 -4.40
CA LEU A 327 11.42 8.30 -3.54
C LEU A 327 11.95 6.86 -3.43
N PHE A 328 11.04 5.92 -3.19
CA PHE A 328 11.38 4.53 -2.82
C PHE A 328 10.83 3.48 -3.80
N GLY A 329 10.27 3.91 -4.94
CA GLY A 329 9.72 3.01 -5.94
C GLY A 329 8.52 2.21 -5.41
N PHE A 330 8.45 0.92 -5.78
CA PHE A 330 7.38 0.02 -5.36
C PHE A 330 7.27 -0.13 -3.83
N VAL A 331 8.40 -0.17 -3.12
CA VAL A 331 8.40 -0.21 -1.63
C VAL A 331 7.75 1.04 -1.05
N GLY A 332 8.00 2.19 -1.67
CA GLY A 332 7.38 3.46 -1.28
C GLY A 332 5.88 3.49 -1.50
N LEU A 333 5.41 2.98 -2.64
CA LEU A 333 3.99 2.81 -2.91
C LEU A 333 3.34 1.90 -1.86
N LEU A 334 3.96 0.75 -1.55
CA LEU A 334 3.48 -0.19 -0.52
C LEU A 334 3.40 0.44 0.87
N LEU A 335 4.34 1.33 1.20
CA LEU A 335 4.38 2.01 2.49
C LEU A 335 3.58 3.31 2.53
N ALA A 336 3.11 3.83 1.39
CA ALA A 336 2.50 5.14 1.31
C ALA A 336 1.28 5.27 2.23
N VAL A 337 0.42 4.26 2.27
CA VAL A 337 -0.82 4.29 3.07
C VAL A 337 -0.51 4.25 4.58
N PRO A 338 0.30 3.30 5.10
CA PRO A 338 0.74 3.35 6.50
C PRO A 338 1.50 4.62 6.88
N LEU A 339 2.42 5.08 6.04
CA LEU A 339 3.20 6.29 6.31
C LEU A 339 2.34 7.55 6.31
N ALA A 340 1.34 7.63 5.42
CA ALA A 340 0.35 8.69 5.45
C ALA A 340 -0.44 8.66 6.77
N ALA A 341 -0.86 7.48 7.24
CA ALA A 341 -1.57 7.34 8.51
C ALA A 341 -0.74 7.84 9.71
N ILE A 342 0.54 7.47 9.77
CA ILE A 342 1.48 7.98 10.76
C ILE A 342 1.59 9.51 10.65
N GLY A 343 1.79 10.03 9.43
CA GLY A 343 1.86 11.48 9.17
C GLY A 343 0.60 12.22 9.64
N GLY A 344 -0.58 11.65 9.38
CA GLY A 344 -1.86 12.20 9.84
C GLY A 344 -1.97 12.27 11.35
N VAL A 345 -1.52 11.24 12.08
CA VAL A 345 -1.46 11.25 13.56
C VAL A 345 -0.51 12.35 14.05
N LEU A 346 0.70 12.42 13.48
CA LEU A 346 1.70 13.41 13.88
C LEU A 346 1.25 14.85 13.60
N VAL A 347 0.63 15.11 12.44
CA VAL A 347 0.09 16.43 12.09
C VAL A 347 -1.04 16.82 13.03
N ARG A 348 -1.99 15.91 13.32
CA ARG A 348 -3.09 16.18 14.27
C ARG A 348 -2.56 16.50 15.67
N TYR A 349 -1.58 15.73 16.15
CA TYR A 349 -0.92 16.00 17.41
C TYR A 349 -0.20 17.36 17.39
N GLY A 350 0.55 17.66 16.33
CA GLY A 350 1.24 18.93 16.15
C GLY A 350 0.28 20.13 16.16
N ILE A 351 -0.85 20.04 15.45
CA ILE A 351 -1.90 21.07 15.46
C ILE A 351 -2.48 21.24 16.87
N ARG A 352 -2.78 20.14 17.58
CA ARG A 352 -3.30 20.19 18.95
C ARG A 352 -2.32 20.89 19.89
N LYS A 353 -1.03 20.58 19.77
CA LYS A 353 0.04 21.18 20.57
C LYS A 353 0.26 22.65 20.23
N TYR A 354 0.22 23.01 18.94
CA TYR A 354 0.29 24.40 18.49
C TYR A 354 -0.89 25.23 19.04
N LYS A 355 -2.13 24.73 18.91
CA LYS A 355 -3.32 25.42 19.42
C LYS A 355 -3.35 25.55 20.95
N GLY A 356 -2.71 24.63 21.67
CA GLY A 356 -2.55 24.71 23.12
C GLY A 356 -1.35 25.54 23.58
N SER A 357 -0.52 26.03 22.66
CA SER A 357 0.69 26.79 23.00
C SER A 357 0.39 28.27 23.24
N SER A 358 1.24 28.92 24.04
CA SER A 358 1.19 30.37 24.26
C SER A 358 1.35 31.18 22.97
N LEU A 359 1.98 30.60 21.95
CA LEU A 359 2.14 31.20 20.62
C LEU A 359 0.79 31.37 19.90
N TYR A 360 -0.15 30.44 20.10
CA TYR A 360 -1.48 30.49 19.49
C TYR A 360 -2.51 31.19 20.38
N LEU A 361 -2.50 30.92 21.69
CA LEU A 361 -3.46 31.48 22.64
C LEU A 361 -3.19 32.97 22.94
N GLY A 362 -2.00 33.46 22.58
CA GLY A 362 -1.53 34.78 23.00
C GLY A 362 -1.15 34.77 24.48
N SER A 363 -0.11 35.51 24.85
CA SER A 363 0.26 35.67 26.25
C SER A 363 -0.80 36.51 26.96
N THR A 364 -1.73 35.90 27.70
CA THR A 364 -2.48 36.58 28.76
C THR A 364 -1.50 36.90 29.87
N HIS A 365 -0.78 38.01 29.72
CA HIS A 365 -0.07 38.61 30.84
C HIS A 365 -1.10 38.97 31.90
N GLY A 366 -0.98 38.30 33.06
CA GLY A 366 -1.61 38.73 34.29
C GLY A 366 -1.19 40.16 34.59
N GLY A 367 -2.11 41.08 34.35
CA GLY A 367 -2.01 42.48 34.72
C GLY A 367 -3.23 42.86 35.53
N GLN A 368 -3.19 42.58 36.83
CA GLN A 368 -3.54 43.50 37.91
C GLN A 368 -3.56 42.74 39.25
N GLY A 369 -2.36 42.53 39.80
CA GLY A 369 -2.19 42.71 41.23
C GLY A 369 -2.32 44.20 41.53
N GLY A 370 -3.56 44.64 41.76
CA GLY A 370 -3.86 45.94 42.33
C GLY A 370 -4.42 45.71 43.73
N ASN A 371 -3.52 45.62 44.71
CA ASN A 371 -3.89 45.88 46.10
C ASN A 371 -3.72 47.39 46.31
N PRO A 372 -4.79 48.19 46.48
CA PRO A 372 -4.66 49.47 47.14
C PRO A 372 -4.93 49.24 48.63
N SER A 373 -3.86 49.41 49.41
CA SER A 373 -3.89 49.73 50.83
C SER A 373 -4.98 50.75 51.21
N ALA A 374 -5.89 50.37 52.09
CA ALA A 374 -6.40 51.13 53.25
C ALA A 374 -7.52 50.35 53.95
#